data_AF-N8WRI6-F1
#
_entry.id   AF-N8WRI6-F1
#
_cell.length_a   1.000
_cell.length_b   1.000
_cell.length_c   1.000
_cell.angle_alpha   90.00
_cell.angle_beta   90.00
_cell.angle_gamma   90.00
#
_symmetry.space_group_name_H-M   'P 1'
#
loop_
_entity.id
_entity.type
_entity.pdbx_description
1 polymer ?
#
loop_
_entity_poly.entity_id
_entity_poly.type
_entity_poly.pdbx_seq_one_letter_code
_entity_poly.pdbx_strand_id
1 'polypeptide(L)'
;MNRSLKKNGLGYLDPKQNRVITTHGFRSTFRDWSADKTDYPREVCEHVLAHKLPDEVEAAYLRGAYLEKRKGLMSDWAKFCYQNIIQ
;
A
#
# COMPACT_ATOMS: atom_id res chain seq x y z
N MET A 1 -0.99 7.47 -14.02
CA MET A 1 -1.07 6.00 -13.99
C MET A 1 -2.53 5.59 -13.79
N ASN A 2 -3.30 5.56 -14.88
CA ASN A 2 -4.64 4.94 -15.07
C ASN A 2 -5.20 5.46 -16.40
N ARG A 3 -4.50 5.12 -17.48
CA ARG A 3 -4.90 5.48 -18.85
C ARG A 3 -5.25 4.23 -19.63
N SER A 4 -6.04 3.32 -19.02
CA SER A 4 -6.72 2.23 -19.72
C SER A 4 -7.78 1.57 -18.83
N LEU A 5 -8.98 2.16 -18.79
CA LEU A 5 -10.23 1.44 -18.47
C LEU A 5 -11.15 1.56 -19.69
N LYS A 6 -10.60 1.40 -20.90
CA LYS A 6 -11.38 1.52 -22.12
C LYS A 6 -12.01 0.17 -22.48
N LYS A 7 -13.34 0.22 -22.59
CA LYS A 7 -14.29 -0.75 -23.17
C LYS A 7 -14.53 -2.03 -22.35
N ASN A 8 -15.60 -2.00 -21.54
CA ASN A 8 -16.31 -3.12 -20.92
C ASN A 8 -15.64 -3.89 -19.76
N GLY A 9 -14.50 -3.43 -19.22
CA GLY A 9 -13.88 -4.01 -18.01
C GLY A 9 -14.20 -3.22 -16.75
N LEU A 10 -15.29 -3.56 -16.05
CA LEU A 10 -15.52 -3.05 -14.69
C LEU A 10 -14.47 -3.69 -13.78
N GLY A 11 -13.43 -2.94 -13.40
CA GLY A 11 -12.59 -3.33 -12.26
C GLY A 11 -13.45 -3.54 -11.01
N TYR A 12 -12.88 -4.11 -9.94
CA TYR A 12 -13.64 -4.39 -8.71
C TYR A 12 -14.36 -3.11 -8.22
N LEU A 13 -15.69 -3.18 -8.11
CA LEU A 13 -16.53 -2.10 -7.59
C LEU A 13 -16.56 -2.21 -6.07
N ASP A 14 -16.15 -1.15 -5.37
CA ASP A 14 -16.30 -1.06 -3.93
C ASP A 14 -17.80 -0.93 -3.57
N PRO A 15 -18.42 -1.90 -2.88
CA PRO A 15 -19.84 -1.87 -2.56
C PRO A 15 -20.21 -0.77 -1.55
N LYS A 16 -19.24 -0.22 -0.81
CA LYS A 16 -19.49 0.88 0.14
C LYS A 16 -19.48 2.25 -0.54
N GLN A 17 -18.67 2.42 -1.58
CA GLN A 17 -18.43 3.72 -2.22
C GLN A 17 -18.94 3.79 -3.66
N ASN A 18 -19.47 2.70 -4.20
CA ASN A 18 -20.00 2.57 -5.55
C ASN A 18 -19.04 3.11 -6.63
N ARG A 19 -17.74 2.84 -6.46
CA ARG A 19 -16.68 3.30 -7.36
C ARG A 19 -15.74 2.16 -7.71
N VAL A 20 -15.19 2.18 -8.92
CA VAL A 20 -14.17 1.22 -9.35
C VAL A 20 -12.90 1.46 -8.54
N ILE A 21 -12.39 0.41 -7.89
CA ILE A 21 -11.10 0.48 -7.21
C ILE A 21 -10.03 0.73 -8.27
N THR A 22 -9.35 1.85 -8.11
CA THR A 22 -8.15 2.16 -8.88
C THR A 22 -6.92 1.83 -8.07
N THR A 23 -5.74 1.93 -8.71
CA THR A 23 -4.46 1.86 -8.01
C THR A 23 -4.32 2.84 -6.82
N HIS A 24 -5.14 3.89 -6.75
CA HIS A 24 -5.20 4.78 -5.58
C HIS A 24 -5.96 4.15 -4.42
N GLY A 25 -7.08 3.47 -4.69
CA GLY A 25 -7.85 2.78 -3.66
C GLY A 25 -7.00 1.74 -2.93
N PHE A 26 -6.22 0.95 -3.68
CA PHE A 26 -5.34 -0.07 -3.09
C PHE A 26 -4.24 0.54 -2.19
N ARG A 27 -3.64 1.66 -2.61
CA ARG A 27 -2.63 2.35 -1.80
C ARG A 27 -3.22 2.94 -0.52
N SER A 28 -4.41 3.52 -0.58
CA SER A 28 -5.12 4.00 0.62
C SER A 28 -5.43 2.86 1.58
N THR A 29 -5.96 1.73 1.09
CA THR A 29 -6.22 0.56 1.93
C THR A 29 -4.97 0.04 2.62
N PHE A 30 -3.85 -0.07 1.90
CA PHE A 30 -2.57 -0.44 2.51
C PHE A 30 -2.12 0.58 3.56
N ARG A 31 -2.29 1.87 3.28
CA ARG A 31 -1.88 2.93 4.22
C ARG A 31 -2.69 2.89 5.50
N ASP A 32 -4.01 2.78 5.41
CA ASP A 32 -4.90 2.71 6.57
C ASP A 32 -4.60 1.45 7.38
N TRP A 33 -4.47 0.30 6.72
CA TRP A 33 -4.11 -0.96 7.39
C TRP A 33 -2.78 -0.87 8.14
N SER A 34 -1.73 -0.34 7.49
CA SER A 34 -0.41 -0.24 8.12
C SER A 34 -0.41 0.75 9.30
N ALA A 35 -1.25 1.79 9.28
CA ALA A 35 -1.42 2.69 10.42
C ALA A 35 -2.18 2.03 11.59
N ASP A 36 -3.24 1.28 11.28
CA ASP A 36 -4.20 0.81 12.28
C ASP A 36 -3.84 -0.55 12.88
N LYS A 37 -3.06 -1.38 12.17
CA LYS A 37 -2.85 -2.79 12.49
C LYS A 37 -1.41 -3.18 12.72
N THR A 38 -0.48 -2.23 12.65
CA THR A 38 0.95 -2.51 12.79
C THR A 38 1.67 -1.38 13.51
N ASP A 39 2.84 -1.67 14.05
CA ASP A 39 3.70 -0.67 14.72
C ASP A 39 4.88 -0.21 13.82
N TYR A 40 4.79 -0.43 12.50
CA TYR A 40 5.84 0.03 11.60
C TYR A 40 5.88 1.58 11.56
N PRO A 41 7.09 2.19 11.57
CA PRO A 41 7.22 3.64 11.48
C PRO A 41 6.61 4.18 10.20
N ARG A 42 6.05 5.40 10.28
CA ARG A 42 5.40 6.05 9.14
C ARG A 42 6.31 6.10 7.92
N GLU A 43 7.59 6.42 8.10
CA GLU A 43 8.59 6.54 7.05
C GLU A 43 8.78 5.21 6.31
N VAL A 44 8.68 4.07 7.01
CA VAL A 44 8.74 2.73 6.40
C VAL A 44 7.51 2.52 5.51
N CYS A 45 6.32 2.85 6.01
CA CYS A 45 5.06 2.71 5.26
C CYS A 45 5.03 3.60 4.00
N GLU A 46 5.46 4.86 4.12
CA GLU A 46 5.54 5.80 2.99
C GLU A 46 6.59 5.35 1.96
N HIS A 47 7.73 4.80 2.40
CA HIS A 47 8.74 4.25 1.48
C HIS A 47 8.26 3.01 0.73
N VAL A 48 7.46 2.14 1.35
CA VAL A 48 6.84 1.00 0.65
C VAL A 48 5.88 1.48 -0.45
N LEU A 49 5.15 2.57 -0.18
CA LEU A 49 4.26 3.20 -1.16
C LEU A 49 5.00 3.95 -2.27
N ALA A 50 6.35 4.02 -2.20
CA ALA A 50 7.19 4.86 -3.04
C ALA A 50 6.75 6.33 -3.03
N HIS A 51 6.21 6.79 -1.89
CA HIS A 51 5.91 8.20 -1.70
C HIS A 51 7.19 8.98 -1.45
N LYS A 52 7.17 10.25 -1.85
CA LYS A 52 8.26 11.18 -1.59
C LYS A 52 8.17 11.63 -0.13
N LEU A 53 9.23 11.43 0.64
CA LEU A 53 9.34 12.03 1.97
C LEU A 53 9.69 13.52 1.83
N PRO A 54 9.33 14.36 2.82
CA PRO A 54 9.56 15.81 2.76
C PRO A 54 11.05 16.18 2.58
N ASP A 55 11.94 15.45 3.24
CA ASP A 55 13.39 15.61 3.14
C ASP A 55 13.98 14.52 2.24
N GLU A 56 14.50 14.91 1.07
CA GLU A 56 15.08 13.99 0.10
C GLU A 56 16.41 13.39 0.57
N VAL A 57 17.19 14.12 1.38
CA VAL A 57 18.48 13.67 1.91
C VAL A 57 18.22 12.59 2.95
N GLU A 58 17.31 12.85 3.89
CA GLU A 58 16.89 11.86 4.87
C GLU A 58 16.30 10.62 4.18
N ALA A 59 15.44 10.81 3.18
CA ALA A 59 14.86 9.72 2.41
C ALA A 59 15.90 8.79 1.74
N ALA A 60 17.04 9.35 1.33
CA ALA A 60 18.13 8.57 0.74
C ALA A 60 18.79 7.65 1.78
N TYR A 61 19.10 8.18 2.96
CA TYR A 61 19.67 7.39 4.07
C TYR A 61 18.69 6.32 4.56
N LEU A 62 17.40 6.67 4.71
CA LEU A 62 16.37 5.76 5.20
C LEU A 62 16.08 4.60 4.23
N ARG A 63 16.26 4.80 2.92
CA ARG A 63 16.06 3.74 1.91
C ARG A 63 16.92 2.50 2.19
N GLY A 64 18.18 2.71 2.59
CA GLY A 64 19.09 1.64 2.98
C GLY A 64 18.75 1.09 4.36
N ALA A 65 18.64 1.96 5.36
CA ALA A 65 18.41 1.57 6.75
C ALA A 65 17.11 0.79 6.99
N TYR A 66 16.07 1.04 6.17
CA TYR A 66 14.76 0.42 6.34
C TYR A 66 14.46 -0.71 5.37
N LEU A 67 15.42 -1.20 4.59
CA LEU A 67 15.14 -2.27 3.62
C LEU A 67 14.52 -3.52 4.29
N GLU A 68 15.09 -4.00 5.39
CA GLU A 68 14.55 -5.16 6.11
C GLU A 68 13.18 -4.88 6.75
N LYS A 69 12.98 -3.69 7.30
CA LYS A 69 11.66 -3.29 7.84
C LYS A 69 10.60 -3.26 6.75
N ARG A 70 10.94 -2.79 5.54
CA ARG A 70 10.03 -2.79 4.39
C ARG A 70 9.68 -4.20 3.93
N LYS A 71 10.66 -5.11 3.92
CA LYS A 71 10.40 -6.54 3.64
C LYS A 71 9.45 -7.15 4.67
N GLY A 72 9.68 -6.88 5.95
CA GLY A 72 8.79 -7.31 7.04
C GLY A 72 7.36 -6.83 6.83
N LEU A 73 7.19 -5.51 6.63
CA LEU A 73 5.88 -4.89 6.41
C LEU A 73 5.15 -5.49 5.20
N MET A 74 5.86 -5.76 4.10
CA MET A 74 5.28 -6.41 2.92
C MET A 74 4.92 -7.88 3.13
N SER A 75 5.70 -8.61 3.92
CA SER A 75 5.35 -9.97 4.34
C SER A 75 4.08 -9.98 5.18
N ASP A 76 3.96 -9.07 6.15
CA ASP A 76 2.79 -9.00 7.03
C ASP A 76 1.55 -8.56 6.26
N TRP A 77 1.70 -7.63 5.31
CA TRP A 77 0.61 -7.25 4.40
C TRP A 77 0.14 -8.42 3.56
N ALA A 78 1.06 -9.18 2.97
CA ALA A 78 0.72 -10.37 2.22
C ALA A 78 -0.07 -11.36 3.09
N LYS A 79 0.44 -11.69 4.29
CA LYS A 79 -0.27 -12.57 5.23
C LYS A 79 -1.68 -12.07 5.52
N PHE A 80 -1.86 -10.78 5.81
CA PHE A 80 -3.18 -10.19 6.05
C PHE A 80 -4.13 -10.37 4.85
N CYS A 81 -3.64 -10.12 3.62
CA CYS A 81 -4.45 -10.35 2.42
C CYS A 81 -4.85 -11.82 2.22
N TYR A 82 -4.00 -12.76 2.65
CA TYR A 82 -4.24 -14.21 2.50
C TYR A 82 -5.04 -14.83 3.66
N GLN A 83 -5.21 -14.14 4.79
CA GLN A 83 -5.81 -14.70 6.01
C GLN A 83 -7.29 -15.15 5.87
N ASN A 84 -8.00 -14.78 4.81
CA ASN A 84 -9.40 -15.17 4.57
C ASN A 84 -9.63 -15.94 3.25
N ILE A 85 -8.60 -16.57 2.69
CA ILE A 85 -8.72 -17.34 1.43
C ILE A 85 -8.99 -18.83 1.68
N ILE A 86 -8.98 -19.30 2.94
CA ILE A 86 -9.36 -20.68 3.27
C ILE A 86 -10.76 -20.66 3.90
N GLN A 87 -11.64 -21.47 3.29
CA GLN A 87 -13.10 -21.58 3.44
C GLN A 87 -13.58 -21.80 4.88
#